data_AF-F3L0C5-F1
#
_entry.id   AF-F3L0C5-F1
#
_cell.length_a   1.000
_cell.length_b   1.000
_cell.length_c   1.000
_cell.angle_alpha   90.00
_cell.angle_beta   90.00
_cell.angle_gamma   90.00
#
_symmetry.space_group_name_H-M   'P 1'
#
loop_
_entity.id
_entity.type
_entity.pdbx_description
1 polymer ?
#
loop_
_entity_poly.entity_id
_entity_poly.type
_entity_poly.pdbx_seq_one_letter_code
_entity_poly.pdbx_strand_id
1 'polypeptide(L)'
;MIEIIIYALALALFQLWLLPASTRLDKLDWLLSSRDEPLDVSIIQGRIQRAGNNLQESLAPFLALAIIAHVQNAQLETVAWMWLVARVAYVPCYVFNIKYVRSIIWSVSLGALICMAYRLL
;
A
#
# COMPACT_ATOMS: atom_id res chain seq x y z
N MET A 1 18.05 -1.30 3.50
CA MET A 1 17.00 -1.72 2.52
C MET A 1 16.13 -2.93 2.93
N ILE A 2 16.69 -4.07 3.34
CA ILE A 2 15.92 -5.32 3.62
C ILE A 2 14.73 -5.10 4.57
N GLU A 3 14.93 -4.44 5.70
CA GLU A 3 13.87 -4.17 6.69
C GLU A 3 12.69 -3.41 6.06
N ILE A 4 12.97 -2.43 5.20
CA ILE A 4 11.94 -1.63 4.53
C ILE A 4 11.11 -2.49 3.57
N ILE A 5 11.75 -3.45 2.88
CA ILE A 5 11.06 -4.43 2.04
C ILE A 5 10.14 -5.30 2.91
N ILE A 6 10.63 -5.81 4.04
CA ILE A 6 9.81 -6.60 4.98
C ILE A 6 8.62 -5.79 5.50
N TYR A 7 8.82 -4.53 5.87
CA TYR A 7 7.73 -3.66 6.30
C TYR A 7 6.74 -3.33 5.18
N ALA A 8 7.19 -3.17 3.94
CA ALA A 8 6.30 -3.00 2.79
C ALA A 8 5.45 -4.25 2.53
N LEU A 9 6.03 -5.44 2.67
CA LEU A 9 5.29 -6.71 2.56
C LEU A 9 4.31 -6.89 3.72
N ALA A 10 4.70 -6.54 4.96
CA ALA A 10 3.81 -6.54 6.11
C ALA A 10 2.65 -5.54 5.92
N LEU A 11 2.92 -4.37 5.35
CA LEU A 11 1.90 -3.39 5.00
C LEU A 11 0.95 -3.92 3.93
N ALA A 12 1.48 -4.60 2.91
CA ALA A 12 0.66 -5.24 1.87
C ALA A 12 -0.24 -6.32 2.47
N LEU A 13 0.30 -7.20 3.32
CA LEU A 13 -0.49 -8.20 4.04
C LEU A 13 -1.60 -7.52 4.86
N PHE A 14 -1.27 -6.47 5.60
CA PHE A 14 -2.23 -5.75 6.41
C PHE A 14 -3.32 -5.07 5.55
N GLN A 15 -2.95 -4.27 4.56
CA GLN A 15 -3.90 -3.46 3.78
C GLN A 15 -4.73 -4.27 2.78
N LEU A 16 -4.17 -5.37 2.25
CA LEU A 16 -4.85 -6.16 1.23
C LEU A 16 -5.67 -7.30 1.83
N TRP A 17 -5.26 -7.86 2.96
CA TRP A 17 -5.90 -9.06 3.53
C TRP A 17 -6.56 -8.74 4.88
N LEU A 18 -5.78 -8.26 5.85
CA LEU A 18 -6.26 -8.12 7.24
C LEU A 18 -7.31 -7.00 7.37
N LEU A 19 -7.06 -5.83 6.79
CA LEU A 19 -7.93 -4.66 6.91
C LEU A 19 -9.27 -4.84 6.17
N PRO A 20 -9.33 -5.42 4.96
CA PRO A 20 -10.61 -5.77 4.35
C PRO A 20 -11.37 -6.84 5.15
N ALA A 21 -10.67 -7.89 5.62
CA ALA A 21 -11.28 -8.96 6.41
C ALA A 21 -11.84 -8.44 7.74
N SER A 22 -11.17 -7.50 8.40
CA SER A 22 -11.62 -6.92 9.67
C SER A 22 -12.96 -6.18 9.56
N THR A 23 -13.36 -5.78 8.34
CA THR A 23 -14.67 -5.14 8.09
C THR A 23 -15.80 -6.12 7.77
N ARG A 24 -15.53 -7.43 7.73
CA ARG A 24 -16.50 -8.49 7.44
C ARG A 24 -16.46 -9.63 8.47
N LEU A 25 -15.99 -9.37 9.69
CA LEU A 25 -15.89 -10.39 10.73
C LEU A 25 -17.25 -10.92 11.18
N ASP A 26 -18.34 -10.20 10.89
CA ASP A 26 -19.72 -10.63 11.06
C ASP A 26 -20.16 -11.69 10.02
N LYS A 27 -19.38 -11.88 8.95
CA LYS A 27 -19.69 -12.77 7.82
C LYS A 27 -18.57 -13.79 7.59
N LEU A 28 -18.19 -14.51 8.66
CA LEU A 28 -17.09 -15.49 8.61
C LEU A 28 -17.31 -16.61 7.60
N ASP A 29 -18.52 -17.17 7.53
CA ASP A 29 -18.85 -18.24 6.57
C ASP A 29 -18.63 -17.77 5.13
N TRP A 30 -18.96 -16.51 4.84
CA TRP A 30 -18.70 -15.91 3.54
C TRP A 30 -17.21 -15.62 3.32
N LEU A 31 -16.48 -15.15 4.32
CA LEU A 31 -15.02 -14.92 4.21
C LEU A 31 -14.24 -16.20 3.91
N LEU A 32 -14.70 -17.33 4.45
CA LEU A 32 -14.10 -18.66 4.31
C LEU A 32 -14.63 -19.45 3.10
N SER A 33 -15.68 -18.97 2.43
CA SER A 33 -16.22 -19.60 1.22
C SER A 33 -15.46 -19.19 -0.04
N SER A 34 -15.89 -19.69 -1.20
CA SER A 34 -15.45 -19.25 -2.52
C SER A 34 -15.82 -17.79 -2.85
N ARG A 35 -16.68 -17.15 -2.04
CA ARG A 35 -17.15 -15.76 -2.21
C ARG A 35 -17.92 -15.50 -3.50
N ASP A 36 -18.55 -16.55 -4.05
CA ASP A 36 -19.35 -16.45 -5.28
C ASP A 36 -20.62 -15.60 -5.09
N GLU A 37 -21.22 -15.67 -3.90
CA GLU A 37 -22.38 -14.85 -3.54
C GLU A 37 -21.96 -13.40 -3.29
N PRO A 38 -22.51 -12.41 -4.02
CA PRO A 38 -22.15 -11.01 -3.81
C PRO A 38 -22.67 -10.51 -2.46
N LEU A 39 -21.82 -9.78 -1.74
CA LEU A 39 -22.22 -9.03 -0.54
C LEU A 39 -22.33 -7.55 -0.84
N ASP A 40 -23.29 -6.89 -0.19
CA ASP A 40 -23.36 -5.43 -0.17
C ASP A 40 -22.06 -4.83 0.37
N VAL A 41 -21.49 -3.93 -0.42
CA VAL A 41 -20.24 -3.24 -0.11
C VAL A 41 -20.57 -1.95 0.61
N SER A 42 -20.21 -1.86 1.89
CA SER A 42 -20.33 -0.61 2.64
C SER A 42 -19.41 0.47 2.05
N ILE A 43 -19.75 1.74 2.27
CA ILE A 43 -18.95 2.88 1.78
C ILE A 43 -17.50 2.78 2.29
N ILE A 44 -17.32 2.42 3.57
CA ILE A 44 -16.01 2.27 4.21
C ILE A 44 -15.23 1.12 3.56
N GLN A 45 -15.87 -0.02 3.33
CA GLN A 45 -15.24 -1.14 2.67
C GLN A 45 -14.82 -0.83 1.24
N GLY A 46 -15.67 -0.15 0.47
CA GLY A 46 -15.31 0.31 -0.87
C GLY A 46 -14.11 1.27 -0.85
N ARG A 47 -13.98 2.11 0.19
CA ARG A 47 -12.80 2.97 0.38
C ARG A 47 -11.55 2.18 0.70
N ILE A 48 -11.63 1.18 1.59
CA ILE A 48 -10.51 0.29 1.93
C ILE A 48 -10.04 -0.48 0.68
N GLN A 49 -10.96 -1.06 -0.10
CA GLN A 49 -10.61 -1.79 -1.31
C GLN A 49 -9.88 -0.90 -2.32
N ARG A 50 -10.36 0.32 -2.55
CA ARG A 50 -9.69 1.28 -3.45
C ARG A 50 -8.32 1.71 -2.93
N ALA A 51 -8.17 1.89 -1.62
CA ALA A 51 -6.86 2.18 -1.02
C ALA A 51 -5.88 1.01 -1.19
N GLY A 52 -6.35 -0.24 -1.01
CA GLY A 52 -5.56 -1.45 -1.25
C GLY A 52 -5.16 -1.60 -2.72
N ASN A 53 -6.08 -1.39 -3.66
CA ASN A 53 -5.75 -1.40 -5.09
C ASN A 53 -4.68 -0.35 -5.43
N ASN A 54 -4.74 0.83 -4.83
CA ASN A 54 -3.72 1.86 -5.02
C ASN A 54 -2.35 1.48 -4.43
N LEU A 55 -2.31 0.71 -3.32
CA LEU A 55 -1.04 0.15 -2.84
C LEU A 55 -0.44 -0.78 -3.90
N GLN A 56 -1.24 -1.70 -4.47
CA GLN A 56 -0.77 -2.67 -5.47
C GLN A 56 -0.12 -2.01 -6.70
N GLU A 57 -0.70 -0.92 -7.20
CA GLU A 57 -0.16 -0.13 -8.34
C GLU A 57 1.29 0.33 -8.11
N SER A 58 1.65 0.64 -6.85
CA SER A 58 2.96 1.16 -6.49
C SER A 58 3.90 0.14 -5.85
N LEU A 59 3.37 -1.00 -5.38
CA LEU A 59 4.11 -2.02 -4.65
C LEU A 59 5.13 -2.75 -5.54
N ALA A 60 4.73 -3.18 -6.73
CA ALA A 60 5.63 -3.88 -7.64
C ALA A 60 6.81 -3.00 -8.10
N PRO A 61 6.60 -1.74 -8.53
CA PRO A 61 7.71 -0.81 -8.78
C PRO A 61 8.60 -0.58 -7.56
N PHE A 62 8.01 -0.39 -6.37
CA PHE A 62 8.78 -0.20 -5.14
C PHE A 62 9.69 -1.39 -4.85
N LEU A 63 9.15 -2.62 -4.89
CA LEU A 63 9.92 -3.83 -4.60
C LEU A 63 11.07 -4.00 -5.59
N ALA A 64 10.83 -3.80 -6.89
CA ALA A 64 11.88 -3.88 -7.90
C ALA A 64 13.01 -2.88 -7.63
N LEU A 65 12.68 -1.60 -7.41
CA LEU A 65 13.66 -0.56 -7.14
C LEU A 65 14.40 -0.77 -5.82
N ALA A 66 13.71 -1.21 -4.77
CA ALA A 66 14.30 -1.51 -3.47
C ALA A 66 15.28 -2.70 -3.56
N ILE A 67 14.94 -3.75 -4.30
CA ILE A 67 15.83 -4.89 -4.51
C ILE A 67 17.08 -4.47 -5.30
N ILE A 68 16.92 -3.73 -6.39
CA ILE A 68 18.06 -3.21 -7.19
C ILE A 68 18.96 -2.33 -6.31
N ALA A 69 18.38 -1.41 -5.56
CA ALA A 69 19.12 -0.55 -4.64
C ALA A 69 19.91 -1.35 -3.60
N HIS A 70 19.32 -2.42 -3.06
CA HIS A 70 20.02 -3.30 -2.13
C HIS A 70 21.22 -4.00 -2.78
N VAL A 71 21.02 -4.60 -3.97
CA VAL A 71 22.07 -5.32 -4.70
C VAL A 71 23.23 -4.40 -5.09
N GLN A 72 22.93 -3.15 -5.46
CA GLN A 72 23.94 -2.15 -5.84
C GLN A 72 24.57 -1.42 -4.63
N ASN A 73 24.15 -1.72 -3.39
CA ASN A 73 24.52 -0.97 -2.19
C ASN A 73 24.26 0.55 -2.31
N ALA A 74 23.18 0.92 -3.02
CA ALA A 74 22.77 2.31 -3.20
C ALA A 74 22.13 2.85 -1.92
N GLN A 75 22.56 4.04 -1.49
CA GLN A 75 22.09 4.71 -0.26
C GLN A 75 20.72 5.39 -0.50
N LEU A 76 19.66 4.58 -0.57
CA LEU A 76 18.29 5.02 -0.89
C LEU A 76 17.26 4.74 0.22
N GLU A 77 17.71 4.35 1.40
CA GLU A 77 16.87 4.04 2.57
C GLU A 77 15.88 5.16 2.89
N THR A 78 16.36 6.41 2.92
CA THR A 78 15.51 7.57 3.22
C THR A 78 14.37 7.71 2.20
N VAL A 79 14.66 7.50 0.91
CA VAL A 79 13.66 7.60 -0.16
C VAL A 79 12.67 6.45 -0.09
N ALA A 80 13.15 5.24 0.20
CA ALA A 80 12.30 4.07 0.40
C ALA A 80 11.37 4.23 1.62
N TRP A 81 11.87 4.81 2.71
CA TRP A 81 11.05 5.15 3.89
C TRP A 81 9.99 6.20 3.58
N MET A 82 10.30 7.23 2.77
CA MET A 82 9.30 8.21 2.33
C MET A 82 8.14 7.54 1.60
N TRP A 83 8.43 6.59 0.70
CA TRP A 83 7.39 5.80 0.04
C TRP A 83 6.56 5.02 1.06
N LEU A 84 7.19 4.29 1.97
CA LEU A 84 6.51 3.43 2.93
C LEU A 84 5.59 4.23 3.88
N VAL A 85 6.10 5.33 4.45
CA VAL A 85 5.31 6.21 5.33
C VAL A 85 4.14 6.84 4.57
N ALA A 86 4.35 7.25 3.31
CA ALA A 86 3.27 7.75 2.47
C ALA A 86 2.17 6.69 2.27
N ARG A 87 2.53 5.42 2.05
CA ARG A 87 1.55 4.32 1.91
C ARG A 87 0.78 4.03 3.19
N VAL A 88 1.42 4.15 4.36
CA VAL A 88 0.74 4.04 5.66
C VAL A 88 -0.26 5.19 5.85
N ALA A 89 0.15 6.42 5.58
CA ALA A 89 -0.69 7.62 5.76
C ALA A 89 -1.83 7.71 4.72
N TYR A 90 -1.68 7.10 3.55
CA TYR A 90 -2.67 7.14 2.47
C TYR A 90 -4.00 6.50 2.87
N VAL A 91 -3.96 5.35 3.56
CA VAL A 91 -5.17 4.59 3.96
C VAL A 91 -6.11 5.39 4.87
N PRO A 92 -5.69 5.94 6.03
CA PRO A 92 -6.58 6.72 6.86
C PRO A 92 -7.12 7.95 6.11
N CYS A 93 -6.29 8.65 5.33
CA CYS A 93 -6.74 9.78 4.52
C CYS A 93 -7.84 9.36 3.52
N TYR A 94 -7.72 8.18 2.92
CA TYR A 94 -8.72 7.65 1.98
C TYR A 94 -10.01 7.26 2.72
N VAL A 95 -9.91 6.53 3.83
CA VAL A 95 -11.05 6.06 4.62
C VAL A 95 -11.85 7.23 5.18
N PHE A 96 -11.18 8.26 5.71
CA PHE A 96 -11.80 9.47 6.25
C PHE A 96 -12.13 10.54 5.19
N ASN A 97 -11.90 10.27 3.90
CA ASN A 97 -12.22 11.16 2.78
C ASN A 97 -11.50 12.54 2.86
N ILE A 98 -10.24 12.58 3.29
CA ILE A 98 -9.42 13.78 3.36
C ILE A 98 -8.81 14.06 1.97
N LYS A 99 -9.61 14.69 1.11
CA LYS A 99 -9.39 14.75 -0.36
C LYS A 99 -8.01 15.28 -0.76
N TYR A 100 -7.63 16.48 -0.30
CA TYR A 100 -6.40 17.15 -0.74
C TYR A 100 -5.15 16.51 -0.17
N VAL A 101 -5.16 16.16 1.11
CA VAL A 101 -4.04 15.50 1.79
C VAL A 101 -3.73 14.15 1.16
N ARG A 102 -4.76 13.36 0.82
CA ARG A 102 -4.59 12.09 0.11
C ARG A 102 -3.84 12.26 -1.22
N SER A 103 -4.19 13.26 -2.02
CA SER A 103 -3.53 13.51 -3.31
C SER A 103 -2.08 13.92 -3.13
N ILE A 104 -1.77 14.76 -2.13
CA ILE A 104 -0.39 15.14 -1.80
C ILE A 104 0.42 13.90 -1.40
N ILE A 105 -0.11 13.06 -0.50
CA ILE A 105 0.54 11.82 -0.07
C ILE A 105 0.79 10.87 -1.26
N TRP A 106 -0.16 10.80 -2.20
CA TRP A 106 0.01 10.03 -3.42
C TRP A 106 1.17 10.57 -4.27
N SER A 107 1.22 11.88 -4.49
CA SER A 107 2.31 12.52 -5.24
C SER A 107 3.68 12.33 -4.59
N VAL A 108 3.77 12.41 -3.25
CA VAL A 108 5.01 12.12 -2.51
C VAL A 108 5.47 10.69 -2.76
N SER A 109 4.55 9.73 -2.71
CA SER A 109 4.88 8.32 -2.97
C SER A 109 5.35 8.07 -4.40
N LEU A 110 4.73 8.72 -5.39
CA LEU A 110 5.18 8.64 -6.78
C LEU A 110 6.55 9.30 -6.95
N GLY A 111 6.76 10.47 -6.35
CA GLY A 111 8.04 11.18 -6.36
C GLY A 111 9.17 10.35 -5.74
N ALA A 112 8.89 9.60 -4.66
CA ALA A 112 9.85 8.67 -4.07
C ALA A 112 10.28 7.58 -5.06
N LEU A 113 9.33 6.98 -5.80
CA LEU A 113 9.65 5.97 -6.83
C LEU A 113 10.50 6.56 -7.96
N ILE A 114 10.12 7.73 -8.47
CA ILE A 114 10.88 8.43 -9.52
C ILE A 114 12.29 8.77 -9.04
N CYS A 115 12.43 9.25 -7.80
CA CYS A 115 13.72 9.55 -7.21
C CYS A 115 14.60 8.30 -7.04
N MET A 116 14.04 7.18 -6.57
CA MET A 116 14.77 5.92 -6.51
C MET A 116 15.22 5.47 -7.89
N ALA A 117 14.32 5.48 -8.89
CA ALA A 117 14.66 5.11 -10.25
C ALA A 117 15.78 6.00 -10.83
N TYR A 118 15.67 7.32 -10.69
CA TYR A 118 16.68 8.25 -11.17
C TYR A 118 18.05 8.06 -10.51
N ARG A 119 18.09 7.75 -9.21
CA ARG A 119 19.36 7.55 -8.48
C ARG A 119 20.00 6.17 -8.70
N LEU A 120 19.32 5.26 -9.38
CA LEU A 120 19.84 3.94 -9.77
C LEU A 120 20.34 3.90 -11.22
N LEU A 121 20.15 4.99 -11.98
CA LEU A 121 20.79 5.23 -13.27
C LEU A 121 22.22 5.73 -13.07
#